data_AF-A0A7C9F4S3-F1
#
_entry.id   AF-A0A7C9F4S3-F1
#
_cell.length_a   1.000
_cell.length_b   1.000
_cell.length_c   1.000
_cell.angle_alpha   90.00
_cell.angle_beta   90.00
_cell.angle_gamma   90.00
#
_symmetry.space_group_name_H-M   'P 1'
#
loop_
_entity.id
_entity.type
_entity.pdbx_description
1 polymer ?
#
loop_
_entity_poly.entity_id
_entity_poly.type
_entity_poly.pdbx_seq_one_letter_code
_entity_poly.pdbx_strand_id
1 'polypeptide(L)'
;MNDDHVSDNDIQQFVLQKDTLEDRVAKHMQLCEDCKRKAQLYAVLFEGVHSQPKPAFDFCLQDVVMTQLLQSKSEDRLDKLLVSSIMAISIILIGSNLYFFRNELIGAIYSITPILAYLVGITGVCMLLFLVLDLYGDFRMKVRMLDYN
;
A
#
# COMPACT_ATOMS: atom_id res chain seq x y z
N MET A 1 7.19 6.30 28.04
CA MET A 1 7.10 6.91 29.38
C MET A 1 8.03 6.14 30.29
N ASN A 2 9.04 6.80 30.86
CA ASN A 2 9.70 6.30 32.07
C ASN A 2 8.98 6.94 33.25
N ASP A 3 8.80 6.20 34.33
CA ASP A 3 7.72 6.38 35.33
C ASP A 3 7.59 7.75 36.05
N ASP A 4 8.44 8.74 35.76
CA ASP A 4 8.38 10.08 36.37
C ASP A 4 8.11 11.24 35.38
N HIS A 5 8.37 11.08 34.07
CA HIS A 5 8.29 12.19 33.10
C HIS A 5 7.81 11.78 31.70
N VAL A 6 7.24 12.75 30.97
CA VAL A 6 6.89 12.61 29.56
C VAL A 6 8.16 12.51 28.71
N SER A 7 8.11 11.72 27.63
CA SER A 7 9.21 11.63 26.66
C SER A 7 9.48 12.98 26.03
N ASP A 8 10.75 13.29 25.76
CA ASP A 8 11.17 14.55 25.14
C ASP A 8 10.49 14.80 23.78
N ASN A 9 10.24 13.73 23.02
CA ASN A 9 9.49 13.78 21.75
C ASN A 9 8.07 14.34 21.96
N ASP A 10 7.36 13.84 22.97
CA ASP A 10 5.99 14.27 23.29
C ASP A 10 5.98 15.75 23.77
N ILE A 11 7.04 16.20 24.44
CA ILE A 11 7.19 17.62 24.83
C ILE A 11 7.36 18.51 23.60
N GLN A 12 8.20 18.10 22.64
CA GLN A 12 8.40 18.84 21.39
C GLN A 12 7.11 18.87 20.55
N GLN A 13 6.41 17.74 20.47
CA GLN A 13 5.14 17.64 19.76
C GLN A 13 4.07 18.51 20.41
N PHE A 14 4.02 18.59 21.74
CA PHE A 14 3.12 19.48 22.48
C PHE A 14 3.33 20.96 22.12
N VAL A 15 4.58 21.38 21.89
CA VAL A 15 4.89 22.77 21.50
C VAL A 15 4.56 23.04 20.03
N LEU A 16 4.82 22.08 19.13
CA LEU A 16 4.59 22.21 17.69
C LEU A 16 3.12 22.06 17.28
N GLN A 17 2.38 21.16 17.93
CA GLN A 17 1.01 20.78 17.58
C GLN A 17 0.16 20.62 18.83
N LYS A 18 -0.30 21.74 19.39
CA LYS A 18 -1.11 21.78 20.61
C LYS A 18 -2.45 21.05 20.50
N ASP A 19 -2.99 20.91 19.29
CA ASP A 19 -4.36 20.42 19.06
C ASP A 19 -4.44 18.91 18.78
N THR A 20 -3.31 18.22 18.57
CA THR A 20 -3.28 16.81 18.15
C THR A 20 -2.83 15.84 19.23
N LEU A 21 -2.61 16.29 20.47
CA LEU A 21 -2.06 15.45 21.53
C LEU A 21 -3.12 14.74 22.38
N GLU A 22 -2.75 13.56 22.87
CA GLU A 22 -3.51 12.82 23.86
C GLU A 22 -3.69 13.62 25.16
N ASP A 23 -4.92 13.62 25.69
CA ASP A 23 -5.33 14.31 26.94
C ASP A 23 -4.42 14.02 28.14
N ARG A 24 -3.76 12.86 28.14
CA ARG A 24 -2.86 12.43 29.21
C ARG A 24 -1.56 13.26 29.26
N VAL A 25 -1.01 13.62 28.11
CA VAL A 25 0.22 14.45 28.03
C VAL A 25 -0.09 15.89 28.41
N ALA A 26 -1.22 16.42 27.95
CA ALA A 26 -1.69 17.76 28.31
C ALA A 26 -1.90 17.92 29.83
N LYS A 27 -2.49 16.92 30.48
CA LYS A 27 -2.65 16.91 31.95
C LYS A 27 -1.32 16.82 32.70
N HIS A 28 -0.38 16.01 32.24
CA HIS A 28 0.94 15.92 32.87
C HIS A 28 1.73 17.23 32.72
N MET A 29 1.63 17.91 31.58
CA MET A 29 2.26 19.22 31.35
C MET A 29 1.76 20.33 32.27
N GLN A 30 0.52 20.22 32.76
CA GLN A 30 -0.05 21.17 33.72
C GLN A 30 0.43 20.92 35.16
N LEU A 31 0.84 19.68 35.47
CA LEU A 31 1.16 19.24 36.84
C LEU A 31 2.68 19.17 37.10
N CYS A 32 3.50 18.99 36.07
CA CYS A 32 4.96 18.86 36.19
C CYS A 32 5.68 20.14 35.74
N GLU A 33 6.29 20.86 36.70
CA GLU A 33 7.01 22.10 36.44
C GLU A 33 8.30 21.90 35.62
N ASP A 34 8.97 20.75 35.73
CA ASP A 34 10.17 20.48 34.94
C ASP A 34 9.86 20.23 33.46
N CYS A 35 8.76 19.52 33.17
CA CYS A 35 8.28 19.32 31.81
C CYS A 35 7.81 20.64 31.18
N LYS A 36 7.15 21.51 31.96
CA LYS A 36 6.72 22.85 31.54
C LYS A 36 7.89 23.77 31.23
N ARG A 37 8.95 23.74 32.04
CA ARG A 37 10.19 24.51 31.78
C ARG A 37 10.85 24.06 30.47
N LYS A 38 10.90 22.75 30.20
CA LYS A 38 11.41 22.21 28.92
C LYS A 38 10.54 22.64 27.73
N ALA A 39 9.22 22.58 27.87
CA ALA A 39 8.29 23.04 26.83
C ALA A 39 8.48 24.54 26.51
N GLN A 40 8.71 25.38 27.52
CA GLN A 40 9.01 26.81 27.31
C GLN A 40 10.33 27.02 26.56
N LEU A 41 11.37 26.24 26.88
CA LEU A 41 12.65 26.28 26.17
C LEU A 41 12.48 25.94 24.69
N TYR A 42 11.73 24.87 24.39
CA TYR A 42 11.41 24.50 23.01
C TYR A 42 10.57 25.55 22.29
N ALA A 43 9.63 26.20 22.98
CA ALA A 43 8.82 27.27 22.40
C ALA A 43 9.68 28.45 21.94
N VAL A 44 10.64 28.88 22.77
CA VAL A 44 11.60 29.94 22.41
C VAL A 44 12.48 29.52 21.23
N LEU A 45 12.91 28.25 21.21
CA LEU A 45 13.74 27.73 20.11
C LEU A 45 12.97 27.73 18.79
N PHE A 46 11.72 27.25 18.78
CA PHE A 46 10.88 27.25 17.58
C PHE A 46 10.49 28.66 17.14
N GLU A 47 10.23 29.58 18.07
CA GLU A 47 10.03 30.99 17.76
C GLU A 47 11.27 31.60 17.11
N GLY A 48 12.46 31.28 17.61
CA GLY A 48 13.73 31.66 17.00
C GLY A 48 13.88 31.12 15.57
N VAL A 49 13.51 29.87 15.31
CA VAL A 49 13.51 29.27 13.96
C VAL A 49 12.46 29.93 13.05
N HIS A 50 11.25 30.18 13.54
CA HIS A 50 10.18 30.83 12.78
C HIS A 50 10.46 32.30 12.49
N SER A 51 11.22 32.98 13.35
CA SER A 51 11.65 34.36 13.17
C SER A 51 12.73 34.52 12.09
N GLN A 52 13.36 33.41 11.66
CA GLN A 52 14.30 33.47 10.56
C GLN A 52 13.55 33.85 9.27
N PRO A 53 14.16 34.68 8.41
CA PRO A 53 13.57 35.00 7.13
C PRO A 53 13.33 33.70 6.38
N LYS A 54 12.10 33.52 5.87
CA LYS A 54 11.79 32.37 5.02
C LYS A 54 12.85 32.29 3.93
N PRO A 55 13.53 31.16 3.74
CA PRO A 55 14.50 31.02 2.69
C PRO A 55 13.78 31.30 1.36
N ALA A 56 14.13 32.41 0.72
CA ALA A 56 13.76 32.67 -0.65
C ALA A 56 14.67 31.78 -1.49
N PHE A 57 14.17 30.60 -1.83
CA PHE A 57 14.84 29.78 -2.82
C PHE A 57 14.70 30.48 -4.17
N ASP A 58 15.82 30.74 -4.85
CA ASP A 58 15.83 31.30 -6.21
C ASP A 58 15.31 30.30 -7.27
N PHE A 59 14.77 29.17 -6.82
CA PHE A 59 14.22 28.11 -7.65
C PHE A 59 12.89 27.62 -7.09
N CYS A 60 12.04 27.15 -7.99
CA CYS A 60 10.77 26.52 -7.63
C CYS A 60 11.05 25.17 -6.94
N LEU A 61 10.98 25.16 -5.61
CA LEU A 61 11.20 23.95 -4.80
C LEU A 61 10.24 22.81 -5.21
N GLN A 62 9.03 23.16 -5.63
CA GLN A 62 8.02 22.21 -6.11
C GLN A 62 8.53 21.43 -7.33
N ASP A 63 9.13 22.10 -8.32
CA ASP A 63 9.62 21.44 -9.54
C ASP A 63 10.78 20.48 -9.23
N VAL A 64 11.68 20.87 -8.33
CA VAL A 64 12.84 20.04 -7.93
C VAL A 64 12.39 18.81 -7.15
N VAL A 65 11.45 18.96 -6.21
CA VAL A 65 10.93 17.85 -5.41
C VAL A 65 10.08 16.92 -6.27
N MET A 66 9.27 17.46 -7.19
CA MET A 66 8.42 16.64 -8.06
C MET A 66 9.24 15.78 -9.02
N THR A 67 10.38 16.28 -9.46
CA THR A 67 11.32 15.51 -10.29
C THR A 67 11.93 14.33 -9.51
N GLN A 68 12.20 14.48 -8.21
CA GLN A 68 12.73 13.40 -7.37
C GLN A 68 11.67 12.35 -7.02
N LEU A 69 10.41 12.75 -6.82
CA LEU A 69 9.32 11.80 -6.55
C LEU A 69 9.07 10.85 -7.73
N LEU A 70 9.17 11.35 -8.97
CA LEU A 70 8.96 10.57 -10.19
C LEU A 70 10.07 9.51 -10.44
N GLN A 71 11.28 9.72 -9.93
CA GLN A 71 12.41 8.80 -10.14
C GLN A 71 12.38 7.56 -9.23
N SER A 72 11.57 7.55 -8.16
CA SER A 72 11.49 6.42 -7.23
C SER A 72 10.84 5.14 -7.81
N LYS A 73 10.28 5.19 -9.03
CA LYS A 73 9.58 4.05 -9.67
C LYS A 73 10.46 3.15 -10.54
N SER A 74 11.77 3.10 -10.29
CA SER A 74 12.70 2.32 -11.16
C SER A 74 12.99 0.89 -10.69
N GLU A 75 12.60 0.50 -9.47
CA GLU A 75 12.81 -0.87 -8.96
C GLU A 75 11.89 -1.92 -9.64
N ASP A 76 10.82 -1.48 -10.29
CA ASP A 76 9.77 -2.31 -10.91
C ASP A 76 10.22 -3.08 -12.17
N ARG A 77 11.37 -2.73 -12.78
CA ARG A 77 11.77 -3.30 -14.08
C ARG A 77 12.21 -4.75 -13.98
N LEU A 78 12.96 -5.10 -12.93
CA LEU A 78 13.42 -6.48 -12.73
C LEU A 78 12.25 -7.39 -12.36
N ASP A 79 11.37 -6.94 -11.49
CA ASP A 79 10.16 -7.69 -11.12
C ASP A 79 9.24 -7.92 -12.32
N LYS A 80 9.04 -6.90 -13.17
CA LYS A 80 8.24 -7.07 -14.41
C LYS A 80 8.88 -8.04 -15.40
N LEU A 81 10.21 -8.02 -15.54
CA LEU A 81 10.91 -8.97 -16.41
C LEU A 81 10.86 -10.40 -15.86
N LEU A 82 11.02 -10.57 -14.55
CA LEU A 82 10.87 -11.87 -13.90
C LEU A 82 9.46 -12.41 -14.07
N VAL A 83 8.43 -11.62 -13.76
CA VAL A 83 7.02 -12.01 -13.93
C VAL A 83 6.73 -12.36 -15.39
N SER A 84 7.20 -11.55 -16.35
CA SER A 84 7.03 -11.82 -17.79
C SER A 84 7.73 -13.12 -18.22
N SER A 85 8.96 -13.36 -17.75
CA SER A 85 9.70 -14.58 -18.09
C SER A 85 9.05 -15.84 -17.51
N ILE A 86 8.57 -15.79 -16.27
CA ILE A 86 7.86 -16.89 -15.63
C ILE A 86 6.59 -17.20 -16.42
N MET A 87 5.81 -16.17 -16.79
CA MET A 87 4.60 -16.33 -17.59
C MET A 87 4.90 -16.97 -18.95
N ALA A 88 5.95 -16.52 -19.65
CA ALA A 88 6.35 -17.09 -20.93
C ALA A 88 6.75 -18.57 -20.80
N ILE A 89 7.54 -18.93 -19.77
CA ILE A 89 7.93 -20.31 -19.50
C ILE A 89 6.71 -21.17 -19.19
N SER A 90 5.79 -20.69 -18.35
CA SER A 90 4.55 -21.40 -18.03
C SER A 90 3.71 -21.68 -19.28
N ILE A 91 3.56 -20.71 -20.17
CA ILE A 91 2.81 -20.90 -21.43
C ILE A 91 3.49 -21.97 -22.31
N ILE A 92 4.81 -21.93 -22.43
CA ILE A 92 5.56 -22.92 -23.23
C ILE A 92 5.44 -24.32 -22.62
N LEU A 93 5.56 -24.45 -21.31
CA LEU A 93 5.44 -25.74 -20.61
C LEU A 93 4.02 -26.31 -20.73
N ILE A 94 2.99 -25.49 -20.52
CA ILE A 94 1.60 -25.94 -20.65
C ILE A 94 1.30 -26.29 -22.11
N GLY A 95 1.69 -25.43 -23.05
CA GLY A 95 1.45 -25.64 -24.47
C GLY A 95 2.17 -26.88 -25.01
N SER A 96 3.41 -27.12 -24.60
CA SER A 96 4.16 -28.33 -25.00
C SER A 96 3.55 -29.61 -24.42
N ASN A 97 3.13 -29.61 -23.15
CA ASN A 97 2.42 -30.74 -22.56
C ASN A 97 1.10 -31.01 -23.30
N LEU A 98 0.29 -29.98 -23.55
CA LEU A 98 -0.96 -30.14 -24.30
C LEU A 98 -0.74 -30.66 -25.73
N TYR A 99 0.33 -30.22 -26.40
CA TYR A 99 0.66 -30.69 -27.74
C TYR A 99 1.10 -32.16 -27.74
N PHE A 100 2.02 -32.53 -26.84
CA PHE A 100 2.59 -33.88 -26.80
C PHE A 100 1.57 -34.91 -26.32
N PHE A 101 0.78 -34.58 -25.29
CA PHE A 101 -0.23 -35.46 -24.72
C PHE A 101 -1.61 -35.30 -25.36
N ARG A 102 -1.74 -34.60 -26.49
CA ARG A 102 -3.03 -34.33 -27.14
C ARG A 102 -3.85 -35.60 -27.37
N ASN A 103 -3.24 -36.65 -27.93
CA ASN A 103 -3.95 -37.89 -28.25
C ASN A 103 -4.35 -38.66 -26.98
N GLU A 104 -3.48 -38.69 -25.97
CA GLU A 104 -3.76 -39.31 -24.67
C GLU A 104 -4.85 -38.56 -23.90
N LEU A 105 -4.85 -37.23 -23.94
CA LEU A 105 -5.88 -36.38 -23.33
C LEU A 105 -7.24 -36.58 -24.00
N ILE A 106 -7.28 -36.61 -25.33
CA ILE A 106 -8.51 -36.88 -26.08
C ILE A 106 -8.99 -38.31 -25.78
N GLY A 107 -8.08 -39.29 -25.77
CA GLY A 107 -8.39 -40.67 -25.40
C GLY A 107 -8.95 -40.78 -23.97
N ALA A 108 -8.37 -40.06 -23.02
CA ALA A 108 -8.84 -40.01 -21.64
C ALA A 108 -10.23 -39.36 -21.51
N ILE A 109 -10.50 -38.30 -22.27
CA ILE A 109 -11.83 -37.65 -22.30
C ILE A 109 -12.89 -38.59 -22.88
N TYR A 110 -12.56 -39.35 -23.93
CA TYR A 110 -13.49 -40.34 -24.51
C TYR A 110 -13.62 -41.63 -23.67
N SER A 111 -12.59 -41.98 -22.88
CA SER A 111 -12.58 -43.14 -21.98
C SER A 111 -13.31 -42.87 -20.66
N ILE A 112 -13.40 -41.59 -20.25
CA ILE A 112 -14.18 -41.18 -19.09
C ILE A 112 -15.67 -41.44 -19.32
N THR A 113 -16.33 -41.96 -18.29
CA THR A 113 -17.78 -42.15 -18.29
C THR A 113 -18.47 -40.78 -18.50
N PRO A 114 -19.42 -40.65 -19.44
CA PRO A 114 -20.01 -39.36 -19.81
C PRO A 114 -20.59 -38.59 -18.61
N ILE A 115 -21.07 -39.29 -17.59
CA ILE A 115 -21.57 -38.71 -16.34
C ILE A 115 -20.50 -37.88 -15.61
N LEU A 116 -19.27 -38.37 -15.54
CA LEU A 116 -18.17 -37.70 -14.84
C LEU A 116 -17.65 -36.51 -15.65
N ALA A 117 -17.65 -36.61 -16.98
CA ALA A 117 -17.36 -35.48 -17.87
C ALA A 117 -18.39 -34.34 -17.70
N TYR A 118 -19.69 -34.66 -17.62
CA TYR A 118 -20.72 -33.65 -17.35
C TYR A 118 -20.56 -33.01 -15.97
N LEU A 119 -20.23 -33.80 -14.94
CA LEU A 119 -20.01 -33.29 -13.59
C LEU A 119 -18.85 -32.27 -13.57
N VAL A 120 -17.70 -32.63 -14.16
CA VAL A 120 -16.53 -31.74 -14.26
C VAL A 120 -16.87 -30.48 -15.06
N GLY A 121 -17.58 -30.64 -16.19
CA GLY A 121 -18.02 -29.51 -17.01
C GLY A 121 -18.90 -28.53 -16.23
N ILE A 122 -19.92 -29.04 -15.53
CA ILE A 122 -20.82 -28.21 -14.71
C ILE A 122 -20.06 -27.50 -13.60
N THR A 123 -19.16 -28.20 -12.90
CA THR A 123 -18.33 -27.56 -11.86
C THR A 123 -17.45 -26.45 -12.41
N GLY A 124 -16.86 -26.64 -13.60
CA GLY A 124 -16.05 -25.62 -14.25
C GLY A 124 -16.86 -24.39 -14.66
N VAL A 125 -18.06 -24.60 -15.21
CA VAL A 125 -18.99 -23.52 -15.53
C VAL A 125 -19.41 -22.75 -14.29
N CYS A 126 -19.76 -23.44 -13.20
CA CYS A 126 -20.10 -22.80 -11.94
C CYS A 126 -18.95 -21.97 -11.37
N MET A 127 -17.71 -22.48 -11.40
CA MET A 127 -16.53 -21.71 -10.98
C MET A 127 -16.31 -20.47 -11.85
N LEU A 128 -16.43 -20.59 -13.18
CA LEU A 128 -16.30 -19.46 -14.08
C LEU A 128 -17.35 -18.39 -13.82
N LEU A 129 -18.62 -18.79 -13.62
CA LEU A 129 -19.69 -17.86 -13.26
C LEU A 129 -19.39 -17.15 -11.93
N PHE A 130 -18.91 -17.89 -10.93
CA PHE A 130 -18.53 -17.30 -9.65
C PHE A 130 -17.40 -16.27 -9.80
N LEU A 131 -16.37 -16.60 -10.58
CA LEU A 131 -15.23 -15.71 -10.84
C LEU A 131 -15.66 -14.43 -11.57
N VAL A 132 -16.56 -14.55 -12.55
CA VAL A 132 -17.10 -13.40 -13.28
C VAL A 132 -17.94 -12.50 -12.37
N LEU A 133 -18.75 -13.10 -11.49
CA LEU A 133 -19.55 -12.35 -10.53
C LEU A 133 -18.68 -11.61 -9.51
N ASP A 134 -17.64 -12.28 -9.00
CA ASP A 134 -16.67 -11.70 -8.08
C ASP A 134 -15.95 -10.51 -8.72
N LEU A 135 -15.40 -10.71 -9.93
CA LEU A 135 -14.74 -9.65 -10.71
C LEU A 135 -15.68 -8.47 -10.99
N TYR A 136 -16.95 -8.75 -11.29
CA TYR A 136 -17.95 -7.72 -11.53
C TYR A 136 -18.30 -6.93 -10.26
N GLY A 137 -18.36 -7.60 -9.10
CA GLY A 137 -18.54 -6.96 -7.81
C GLY A 137 -17.41 -5.98 -7.49
N ASP A 138 -16.18 -6.44 -7.65
CA ASP A 138 -14.96 -5.66 -7.48
C ASP A 138 -14.91 -4.44 -8.42
N PHE A 139 -15.29 -4.63 -9.68
CA PHE A 139 -15.36 -3.56 -10.67
C PHE A 139 -16.36 -2.48 -10.25
N ARG A 140 -17.57 -2.87 -9.82
CA ARG A 140 -18.60 -1.94 -9.32
C ARG A 140 -18.19 -1.20 -8.06
N MET A 141 -17.40 -1.82 -7.19
CA MET A 141 -16.88 -1.17 -5.99
C MET A 141 -15.84 -0.10 -6.36
N LYS A 142 -14.90 -0.43 -7.25
CA LYS A 142 -13.87 0.50 -7.73
C LYS A 142 -14.49 1.70 -8.45
N VAL A 143 -15.49 1.49 -9.31
CA VAL A 143 -16.21 2.59 -9.99
C VAL A 143 -16.92 3.51 -8.99
N ARG A 144 -17.57 2.96 -7.94
CA ARG A 144 -18.21 3.77 -6.89
C ARG A 144 -17.24 4.61 -6.07
N MET A 145 -16.00 4.15 -5.88
CA MET A 145 -14.96 4.93 -5.19
C MET A 145 -14.43 6.10 -6.03
N LEU A 146 -14.48 5.99 -7.35
CA LEU A 146 -14.06 7.05 -8.28
C LEU A 146 -15.09 8.18 -8.43
N ASP A 147 -16.38 7.86 -8.26
CA ASP A 147 -17.50 8.81 -8.39
C ASP A 147 -17.75 9.65 -7.11
N TYR A 148 -17.00 9.40 -6.03
CA TYR A 148 -17.14 10.07 -4.73
C TYR A 148 -16.05 11.16 -4.49
N ASN A 149 -15.36 11.60 -5.54
CA ASN A 149 -14.35 12.67 -5.50
C ASN A 149 -14.66 13.74 -6.55
#